data_AF-A0A7D7ZQH1-F1
#
_entry.id   AF-A0A7D7ZQH1-F1
#
_cell.length_a   1.000
_cell.length_b   1.000
_cell.length_c   1.000
_cell.angle_alpha   90.00
_cell.angle_beta   90.00
_cell.angle_gamma   90.00
#
_symmetry.space_group_name_H-M   'P 1'
#
loop_
_entity.id
_entity.type
_entity.pdbx_description
1 polymer ?
#
loop_
_entity_poly.entity_id
_entity_poly.type
_entity_poly.pdbx_seq_one_letter_code
_entity_poly.pdbx_strand_id
1 'polypeptide(L)'
;MNVYPFGLKHKGYNNVVSANGNSTANKFGYNGIEFEEALGLNLHEMDLRQYDPAIARWTGIDPVTHYEYSTYSAFDNNPIFWADPSGADSWTYIGNGMYRNERTNEETDDYQRAINETQSHFGENKKDPVINVYIFDRPNQPKDNYRKANYTALIFVEVDGYLYKYTGSSYPDSKRNEDETEHNTVAEGEHDFNNESGHKGGTQKGLNIVDSNGNRTAPGENPDGDDVMMQYVNVHTGYKTRRYSEGCPTICPTDYKGFTSHFNWKNGTKGSSEGSIFIYRGTHPDSLSKLNEVLTKYEAQNAAVQKIVEKRGYGYQKKNN
;
A
#
# COMPACT_ATOMS: atom_id res chain seq x y z
N MET A 1 -3.50 -24.25 8.18
CA MET A 1 -3.29 -24.44 9.64
C MET A 1 -4.66 -24.54 10.30
N ASN A 2 -4.90 -25.50 11.19
CA ASN A 2 -6.18 -25.68 11.88
C ASN A 2 -6.05 -25.13 13.32
N VAL A 3 -7.00 -24.31 13.75
CA VAL A 3 -7.01 -23.63 15.05
C VAL A 3 -8.40 -23.74 15.69
N TYR A 4 -8.46 -23.75 17.02
CA TYR A 4 -9.69 -23.61 17.79
C TYR A 4 -10.26 -22.20 17.57
N PRO A 5 -11.56 -21.95 17.82
CA PRO A 5 -12.19 -20.66 17.55
C PRO A 5 -11.46 -19.44 18.13
N PHE A 6 -10.79 -19.61 19.27
CA PHE A 6 -10.03 -18.56 19.97
C PHE A 6 -8.52 -18.57 19.66
N GLY A 7 -8.09 -19.22 18.58
CA GLY A 7 -6.73 -19.12 18.04
C GLY A 7 -5.71 -20.14 18.57
N LEU A 8 -6.12 -21.09 19.41
CA LEU A 8 -5.23 -22.17 19.89
C LEU A 8 -4.97 -23.18 18.76
N LYS A 9 -3.70 -23.51 18.48
CA LYS A 9 -3.36 -24.46 17.40
C LYS A 9 -3.84 -25.88 17.77
N HIS A 10 -4.51 -26.56 16.82
CA HIS A 10 -4.83 -27.98 16.99
C HIS A 10 -3.53 -28.81 16.92
N LYS A 11 -3.33 -29.77 17.85
CA LYS A 11 -2.26 -30.78 17.77
C LYS A 11 -2.83 -32.13 17.31
N GLY A 12 -2.15 -32.81 16.38
CA GLY A 12 -2.43 -34.22 16.04
C GLY A 12 -2.92 -34.56 14.62
N TYR A 13 -3.06 -33.59 13.69
CA TYR A 13 -3.61 -33.86 12.34
C TYR A 13 -2.68 -33.56 11.15
N ASN A 14 -1.45 -33.10 11.39
CA ASN A 14 -0.49 -32.74 10.32
C ASN A 14 0.81 -33.55 10.45
N ASN A 15 0.80 -34.79 9.97
CA ASN A 15 2.01 -35.64 9.91
C ASN A 15 2.77 -35.54 8.57
N VAL A 16 2.45 -34.55 7.73
CA VAL A 16 3.19 -34.29 6.49
C VAL A 16 4.15 -33.12 6.72
N VAL A 17 5.38 -33.45 7.11
CA VAL A 17 6.49 -32.48 7.14
C VAL A 17 7.01 -32.35 5.71
N SER A 18 6.62 -31.28 5.02
CA SER A 18 7.28 -30.88 3.78
C SER A 18 8.64 -30.29 4.14
N ALA A 19 9.73 -30.84 3.60
CA ALA A 19 11.09 -30.35 3.81
C ALA A 19 11.36 -28.94 3.23
N ASN A 20 10.35 -28.31 2.58
CA ASN A 20 10.44 -26.96 2.00
C ASN A 20 9.70 -25.88 2.81
N GLY A 21 9.34 -26.16 4.08
CA GLY A 21 8.72 -25.16 4.97
C GLY A 21 9.76 -24.19 5.53
N ASN A 22 9.85 -22.99 4.96
CA ASN A 22 10.61 -21.88 5.53
C ASN A 22 10.07 -21.59 6.96
N SER A 23 10.94 -21.59 7.97
CA SER A 23 10.63 -21.27 9.37
C SER A 23 9.94 -19.92 9.56
N THR A 24 10.09 -18.98 8.62
CA THR A 24 9.43 -17.68 8.60
C THR A 24 7.93 -17.78 8.26
N ALA A 25 7.49 -18.79 7.51
CA ALA A 25 6.07 -18.99 7.17
C ALA A 25 5.24 -19.50 8.36
N ASN A 26 5.88 -19.99 9.43
CA ASN A 26 5.21 -20.43 10.65
C ASN A 26 5.03 -19.31 11.70
N LYS A 27 5.56 -18.11 11.45
CA LYS A 27 5.47 -16.95 12.36
C LYS A 27 4.16 -16.17 12.23
N PHE A 28 3.45 -16.28 11.10
CA PHE A 28 2.17 -15.60 10.90
C PHE A 28 1.02 -16.56 11.24
N GLY A 29 0.31 -16.27 12.33
CA GLY A 29 -0.70 -17.14 12.92
C GLY A 29 -2.14 -16.68 12.70
N TYR A 30 -2.94 -16.85 13.75
CA TYR A 30 -4.36 -16.48 13.80
C TYR A 30 -4.50 -14.95 13.65
N ASN A 31 -5.47 -14.50 12.85
CA ASN A 31 -5.67 -13.08 12.49
C ASN A 31 -4.47 -12.35 11.85
N GLY A 32 -3.48 -13.07 11.31
CA GLY A 32 -2.31 -12.44 10.66
C GLY A 32 -1.29 -11.85 11.62
N ILE A 33 -1.43 -12.13 12.91
CA ILE A 33 -0.59 -11.62 14.01
C ILE A 33 0.62 -12.55 14.21
N GLU A 34 1.76 -11.98 14.60
CA GLU A 34 2.99 -12.72 14.87
C GLU A 34 2.81 -13.63 16.09
N PHE A 35 3.14 -14.91 15.92
CA PHE A 35 3.09 -15.92 16.97
C PHE A 35 4.49 -16.06 17.58
N GLU A 36 4.65 -15.58 18.82
CA GLU A 36 5.93 -15.64 19.52
C GLU A 36 6.06 -16.95 20.32
N GLU A 37 7.13 -17.70 20.06
CA GLU A 37 7.42 -18.98 20.73
C GLU A 37 8.47 -18.83 21.86
N ALA A 38 9.06 -17.65 22.03
CA ALA A 38 10.00 -17.39 23.12
C ALA A 38 9.37 -17.70 24.49
N LEU A 39 10.12 -18.44 25.32
CA LEU A 39 9.75 -18.89 26.67
C LEU A 39 8.65 -19.96 26.76
N GLY A 40 8.14 -20.49 25.64
CA GLY A 40 7.19 -21.61 25.63
C GLY A 40 5.75 -21.27 26.06
N LEU A 41 5.41 -19.98 26.11
CA LEU A 41 4.12 -19.49 26.64
C LEU A 41 2.98 -19.43 25.59
N ASN A 42 3.27 -19.57 24.29
CA ASN A 42 2.27 -19.61 23.18
C ASN A 42 1.29 -18.43 23.15
N LEU A 43 1.78 -17.20 23.37
CA LEU A 43 0.97 -15.99 23.36
C LEU A 43 0.98 -15.34 21.96
N HIS A 44 -0.10 -14.63 21.62
CA HIS A 44 -0.12 -13.74 20.45
C HIS A 44 0.24 -12.33 20.92
N GLU A 45 1.27 -11.73 20.31
CA GLU A 45 1.66 -10.36 20.62
C GLU A 45 0.84 -9.39 19.77
N MET A 46 0.00 -8.59 20.42
CA MET A 46 -0.73 -7.49 19.81
C MET A 46 -0.23 -6.18 20.38
N ASP A 47 -0.36 -5.09 19.62
CA ASP A 47 0.24 -3.79 19.91
C ASP A 47 -0.09 -3.27 21.33
N LEU A 48 -1.28 -3.55 21.85
CA LEU A 48 -1.72 -3.07 23.16
C LEU A 48 -1.63 -4.12 24.29
N ARG A 49 -1.79 -5.40 23.97
CA ARG A 49 -1.93 -6.48 24.96
C ARG A 49 -1.44 -7.80 24.38
N GLN A 50 -0.86 -8.64 25.23
CA GLN A 50 -0.67 -10.04 24.87
C GLN A 50 -2.00 -10.79 25.02
N TYR A 51 -2.26 -11.70 24.08
CA TYR A 51 -3.45 -12.53 24.08
C TYR A 51 -3.08 -14.00 24.30
N ASP A 52 -3.75 -14.63 25.26
CA ASP A 52 -3.57 -16.06 25.52
C ASP A 52 -4.71 -16.86 24.88
N PRO A 53 -4.43 -17.59 23.78
CA PRO A 53 -5.42 -18.38 23.08
C PRO A 53 -5.84 -19.64 23.86
N ALA A 54 -5.08 -20.09 24.87
CA ALA A 54 -5.41 -21.24 25.70
C ALA A 54 -6.52 -20.94 26.70
N ILE A 55 -6.60 -19.69 27.17
CA ILE A 55 -7.65 -19.23 28.10
C ILE A 55 -8.66 -18.27 27.45
N ALA A 56 -8.46 -17.93 26.17
CA ALA A 56 -9.33 -17.04 25.40
C ALA A 56 -9.49 -15.64 26.02
N ARG A 57 -8.41 -15.09 26.57
CA ARG A 57 -8.42 -13.81 27.29
C ARG A 57 -7.17 -12.99 27.01
N TRP A 58 -7.29 -11.69 27.23
CA TRP A 58 -6.15 -10.80 27.36
C TRP A 58 -5.37 -11.09 28.64
N THR A 59 -4.05 -10.93 28.59
CA THR A 59 -3.19 -11.08 29.79
C THR A 59 -3.12 -9.79 30.62
N GLY A 60 -3.58 -8.66 30.06
CA GLY A 60 -3.66 -7.34 30.71
C GLY A 60 -5.06 -6.73 30.65
N ILE A 61 -5.30 -5.73 31.50
CA ILE A 61 -6.55 -4.96 31.57
C ILE A 61 -6.72 -4.16 30.27
N ASP A 62 -7.92 -4.18 29.70
CA ASP A 62 -8.31 -3.35 28.56
C ASP A 62 -8.10 -1.85 28.84
N PRO A 63 -7.33 -1.12 28.01
CA PRO A 63 -7.24 0.34 28.11
C PRO A 63 -8.57 1.04 27.76
N VAL A 64 -9.50 0.34 27.09
CA VAL A 64 -10.84 0.81 26.76
C VAL A 64 -11.86 0.20 27.71
N THR A 65 -12.64 1.06 28.36
CA THR A 65 -13.66 0.64 29.33
C THR A 65 -14.92 0.19 28.60
N HIS A 66 -15.16 -1.12 28.59
CA HIS A 66 -16.43 -1.71 28.16
C HIS A 66 -17.32 -1.90 29.41
N TYR A 67 -18.47 -1.24 29.46
CA TYR A 67 -19.37 -1.32 30.62
C TYR A 67 -20.10 -2.66 30.74
N GLU A 68 -20.17 -3.42 29.64
CA GLU A 68 -20.93 -4.68 29.54
C GLU A 68 -20.03 -5.93 29.57
N TYR A 69 -18.71 -5.76 29.45
CA TYR A 69 -17.76 -6.87 29.37
C TYR A 69 -16.62 -6.71 30.38
N SER A 70 -16.06 -7.85 30.78
CA SER A 70 -14.83 -7.86 31.60
C SER A 70 -13.69 -7.19 30.83
N THR A 71 -12.83 -6.46 31.53
CA THR A 71 -11.60 -5.86 30.98
C THR A 71 -10.58 -6.90 30.46
N TYR A 72 -10.86 -8.19 30.61
CA TYR A 72 -10.07 -9.29 30.08
C TYR A 72 -10.78 -10.06 28.95
N SER A 73 -11.97 -9.62 28.55
CA SER A 73 -12.77 -10.24 27.48
C SER A 73 -12.12 -9.98 26.13
N ALA A 74 -11.90 -11.02 25.33
CA ALA A 74 -11.33 -10.91 23.99
C ALA A 74 -12.41 -11.09 22.92
N PHE A 75 -12.34 -10.27 21.86
CA PHE A 75 -13.21 -10.34 20.68
C PHE A 75 -14.72 -10.35 20.99
N ASP A 76 -15.14 -9.68 22.06
CA ASP A 76 -16.51 -9.71 22.59
C ASP A 76 -17.11 -11.12 22.71
N ASN A 77 -16.25 -12.09 23.04
CA ASN A 77 -16.55 -13.53 23.10
C ASN A 77 -17.02 -14.16 21.78
N ASN A 78 -16.83 -13.50 20.64
CA ASN A 78 -17.15 -14.03 19.31
C ASN A 78 -15.98 -13.86 18.31
N PRO A 79 -14.90 -14.65 18.48
CA PRO A 79 -13.66 -14.57 17.68
C PRO A 79 -13.83 -15.13 16.26
N ILE A 80 -14.98 -15.72 15.96
CA ILE A 80 -15.34 -16.21 14.61
C ILE A 80 -15.80 -15.02 13.75
N PHE A 81 -16.37 -13.99 14.37
CA PHE A 81 -16.94 -12.84 13.68
C PHE A 81 -16.08 -11.58 13.85
N TRP A 82 -15.51 -11.36 15.03
CA TRP A 82 -14.72 -10.17 15.36
C TRP A 82 -13.22 -10.47 15.31
N ALA A 83 -12.49 -9.61 14.62
CA ALA A 83 -11.04 -9.51 14.71
C ALA A 83 -10.72 -8.20 15.42
N ASP A 84 -9.76 -8.24 16.33
CA ASP A 84 -9.25 -7.06 17.03
C ASP A 84 -7.75 -6.93 16.74
N PRO A 85 -7.36 -6.42 15.54
CA PRO A 85 -5.96 -6.36 15.13
C PRO A 85 -5.11 -5.40 15.97
N SER A 86 -5.74 -4.42 16.62
CA SER A 86 -5.12 -3.38 17.46
C SER A 86 -5.21 -3.68 18.96
N GLY A 87 -6.26 -4.37 19.40
CA GLY A 87 -6.62 -4.51 20.82
C GLY A 87 -7.63 -3.46 21.31
N ALA A 88 -8.33 -2.71 20.43
CA ALA A 88 -9.33 -1.68 20.74
C ALA A 88 -10.16 -1.20 19.50
N ASP A 89 -11.35 -0.63 19.76
CA ASP A 89 -12.57 -0.47 18.90
C ASP A 89 -12.42 0.22 17.51
N SER A 90 -13.22 -0.21 16.51
CA SER A 90 -13.02 0.05 15.06
C SER A 90 -14.28 0.34 14.23
N TRP A 91 -14.12 0.81 12.98
CA TRP A 91 -15.22 0.93 12.01
C TRP A 91 -15.95 -0.42 11.81
N THR A 92 -17.25 -0.48 12.10
CA THR A 92 -18.07 -1.71 12.08
C THR A 92 -18.65 -1.97 10.69
N TYR A 93 -18.48 -3.18 10.15
CA TYR A 93 -19.17 -3.57 8.91
C TYR A 93 -20.68 -3.74 9.15
N ILE A 94 -21.50 -2.97 8.43
CA ILE A 94 -22.97 -2.95 8.59
C ILE A 94 -23.72 -3.67 7.46
N GLY A 95 -23.01 -4.25 6.50
CA GLY A 95 -23.60 -4.99 5.36
C GLY A 95 -23.54 -4.23 4.03
N ASN A 96 -23.78 -4.93 2.92
CA ASN A 96 -23.78 -4.36 1.55
C ASN A 96 -22.50 -3.60 1.15
N GLY A 97 -21.34 -3.97 1.70
CA GLY A 97 -20.08 -3.25 1.44
C GLY A 97 -19.88 -1.99 2.28
N MET A 98 -20.79 -1.68 3.20
CA MET A 98 -20.76 -0.47 4.03
C MET A 98 -20.16 -0.73 5.42
N TYR A 99 -19.41 0.26 5.91
CA TYR A 99 -18.81 0.34 7.23
C TYR A 99 -19.36 1.55 7.96
N ARG A 100 -19.58 1.46 9.28
CA ARG A 100 -20.07 2.54 10.13
C ARG A 100 -19.08 2.84 11.24
N ASN A 101 -18.76 4.11 11.43
CA ASN A 101 -18.00 4.58 12.57
C ASN A 101 -18.92 4.68 13.78
N GLU A 102 -18.68 3.91 14.85
CA GLU A 102 -19.60 3.87 16.00
C GLU A 102 -19.56 5.14 16.87
N ARG A 103 -18.54 5.98 16.71
CA ARG A 103 -18.42 7.26 17.43
C ARG A 103 -19.14 8.40 16.71
N THR A 104 -19.06 8.44 15.37
CA THR A 104 -19.61 9.54 14.57
C THR A 104 -20.90 9.17 13.83
N ASN A 105 -21.28 7.89 13.82
CA ASN A 105 -22.33 7.31 12.97
C ASN A 105 -22.13 7.56 11.47
N GLU A 106 -20.91 7.88 11.05
CA GLU A 106 -20.58 8.04 9.64
C GLU A 106 -20.51 6.68 8.94
N GLU A 107 -20.99 6.59 7.70
CA GLU A 107 -20.93 5.36 6.90
C GLU A 107 -20.05 5.53 5.65
N THR A 108 -19.30 4.50 5.28
CA THR A 108 -18.46 4.49 4.08
C THR A 108 -18.45 3.11 3.42
N ASP A 109 -18.39 3.05 2.09
CA ASP A 109 -18.13 1.83 1.31
C ASP A 109 -16.63 1.64 1.00
N ASP A 110 -15.81 2.62 1.37
CA ASP A 110 -14.37 2.60 1.19
C ASP A 110 -13.72 1.79 2.32
N TYR A 111 -13.53 0.50 2.06
CA TYR A 111 -12.84 -0.43 2.95
C TYR A 111 -11.45 0.06 3.37
N GLN A 112 -10.73 0.73 2.46
CA GLN A 112 -9.37 1.20 2.73
C GLN A 112 -9.41 2.38 3.70
N ARG A 113 -10.38 3.28 3.53
CA ARG A 113 -10.63 4.37 4.47
C ARG A 113 -10.99 3.86 5.86
N ALA A 114 -11.90 2.89 5.96
CA ALA A 114 -12.33 2.33 7.24
C ALA A 114 -11.14 1.70 8.02
N ILE A 115 -10.23 1.01 7.33
CA ILE A 115 -9.01 0.47 7.93
C ILE A 115 -8.03 1.57 8.35
N ASN A 116 -7.73 2.52 7.47
CA ASN A 116 -6.74 3.57 7.75
C ASN A 116 -7.18 4.49 8.89
N GLU A 117 -8.48 4.79 8.98
CA GLU A 117 -9.02 5.61 10.06
C GLU A 117 -9.07 4.86 11.39
N THR A 118 -9.32 3.55 11.37
CA THR A 118 -9.16 2.69 12.57
C THR A 118 -7.71 2.70 13.06
N GLN A 119 -6.75 2.57 12.14
CA GLN A 119 -5.32 2.53 12.47
C GLN A 119 -4.74 3.89 12.89
N SER A 120 -5.32 5.01 12.44
CA SER A 120 -4.82 6.36 12.77
C SER A 120 -5.29 6.90 14.13
N HIS A 121 -6.30 6.27 14.76
CA HIS A 121 -6.85 6.73 16.04
C HIS A 121 -5.92 6.51 17.26
N PHE A 122 -4.85 5.73 17.10
CA PHE A 122 -3.89 5.38 18.18
C PHE A 122 -2.55 6.12 18.10
N GLY A 123 -2.54 7.32 17.51
CA GLY A 123 -1.31 8.07 17.28
C GLY A 123 -0.54 8.45 18.56
N GLU A 124 0.46 7.64 18.92
CA GLU A 124 1.76 8.12 19.44
C GLU A 124 2.88 7.39 18.68
N ASN A 125 3.60 8.14 17.83
CA ASN A 125 4.85 7.75 17.15
C ASN A 125 4.83 6.52 16.23
N LYS A 126 3.79 6.32 15.40
CA LYS A 126 3.97 5.46 14.22
C LYS A 126 4.82 6.23 13.21
N LYS A 127 6.04 5.75 12.95
CA LYS A 127 6.84 6.17 11.80
C LYS A 127 5.92 6.12 10.58
N ASP A 128 5.87 7.18 9.75
CA ASP A 128 5.10 7.15 8.51
C ASP A 128 5.44 5.83 7.79
N PRO A 129 4.44 5.09 7.29
CA PRO A 129 4.67 3.77 6.72
C PRO A 129 5.73 3.89 5.62
N VAL A 130 6.61 2.90 5.50
CA VAL A 130 7.59 2.89 4.41
C VAL A 130 6.82 2.75 3.10
N ILE A 131 6.95 3.74 2.22
CA ILE A 131 6.26 3.76 0.93
C ILE A 131 7.26 3.43 -0.17
N ASN A 132 6.98 2.37 -0.94
CA ASN A 132 7.71 2.10 -2.18
C ASN A 132 6.83 2.43 -3.39
N VAL A 133 7.36 3.17 -4.35
CA VAL A 133 6.70 3.44 -5.62
C VAL A 133 7.48 2.76 -6.73
N TYR A 134 6.90 1.74 -7.36
CA TYR A 134 7.51 1.06 -8.49
C TYR A 134 6.95 1.61 -9.80
N ILE A 135 7.82 2.05 -10.70
CA ILE A 135 7.46 2.57 -12.03
C ILE A 135 8.10 1.65 -13.07
N PHE A 136 7.28 0.86 -13.75
CA PHE A 136 7.71 0.00 -14.85
C PHE A 136 7.25 0.61 -16.17
N ASP A 137 8.18 1.06 -17.00
CA ASP A 137 7.89 1.66 -18.31
C ASP A 137 8.55 0.88 -19.45
N ARG A 138 8.16 1.21 -20.66
CA ARG A 138 8.70 0.61 -21.88
C ARG A 138 10.17 1.05 -22.12
N PRO A 139 10.95 0.36 -22.97
CA PRO A 139 12.39 0.64 -23.13
C PRO A 139 12.72 1.97 -23.79
N ASN A 140 11.80 2.51 -24.60
CA ASN A 140 12.03 3.73 -25.38
C ASN A 140 10.96 4.76 -25.06
N GLN A 141 11.27 6.05 -25.13
CA GLN A 141 10.31 7.13 -24.90
C GLN A 141 9.06 7.04 -25.80
N PRO A 142 7.82 7.27 -25.30
CA PRO A 142 6.59 7.28 -26.10
C PRO A 142 6.41 8.46 -27.05
N LYS A 143 6.10 8.20 -28.32
CA LYS A 143 5.52 9.22 -29.22
C LYS A 143 4.32 9.89 -28.57
N ASP A 144 4.43 11.16 -28.19
CA ASP A 144 3.27 11.95 -27.83
C ASP A 144 2.71 12.61 -29.07
N ASN A 145 1.38 12.59 -29.19
CA ASN A 145 0.71 13.52 -30.08
C ASN A 145 0.16 14.67 -29.23
N TYR A 146 0.23 15.90 -29.72
CA TYR A 146 -0.25 17.11 -29.02
C TYR A 146 -1.69 16.99 -28.47
N ARG A 147 -2.49 16.05 -28.99
CA ARG A 147 -3.90 15.85 -28.66
C ARG A 147 -4.12 14.79 -27.56
N LYS A 148 -3.15 13.92 -27.26
CA LYS A 148 -3.29 12.80 -26.33
C LYS A 148 -1.92 12.38 -25.78
N ALA A 149 -1.77 12.54 -24.46
CA ALA A 149 -0.66 12.01 -23.68
C ALA A 149 -0.67 10.48 -23.66
N ASN A 150 0.50 9.86 -23.80
CA ASN A 150 0.67 8.42 -23.66
C ASN A 150 1.28 8.08 -22.30
N TYR A 151 0.43 7.54 -21.41
CA TYR A 151 0.84 6.99 -20.12
C TYR A 151 1.16 5.50 -20.30
N THR A 152 2.44 5.18 -20.56
CA THR A 152 2.90 3.83 -20.87
C THR A 152 3.44 3.05 -19.68
N ALA A 153 3.68 3.71 -18.55
CA ALA A 153 4.15 3.05 -17.35
C ALA A 153 3.00 2.40 -16.58
N LEU A 154 3.31 1.21 -16.06
CA LEU A 154 2.59 0.55 -15.00
C LEU A 154 3.23 0.97 -13.67
N ILE A 155 2.44 1.57 -12.78
CA ILE A 155 2.91 2.11 -11.51
C ILE A 155 2.27 1.34 -10.36
N PHE A 156 3.06 0.99 -9.35
CA PHE A 156 2.56 0.43 -8.10
C PHE A 156 3.00 1.28 -6.92
N VAL A 157 2.08 1.55 -5.99
CA VAL A 157 2.42 2.09 -4.67
C VAL A 157 2.26 0.95 -3.68
N GLU A 158 3.31 0.68 -2.92
CA GLU A 158 3.31 -0.25 -1.81
C GLU A 158 3.25 0.52 -0.49
N VAL A 159 2.20 0.29 0.30
CA VAL A 159 2.04 0.86 1.63
C VAL A 159 1.76 -0.29 2.59
N ASP A 160 2.60 -0.46 3.61
CA ASP A 160 2.47 -1.53 4.61
C ASP A 160 2.27 -2.93 4.00
N GLY A 161 2.96 -3.19 2.89
CA GLY A 161 2.91 -4.46 2.17
C GLY A 161 1.71 -4.65 1.25
N TYR A 162 0.80 -3.69 1.14
CA TYR A 162 -0.31 -3.71 0.17
C TYR A 162 0.05 -2.93 -1.09
N LEU A 163 -0.24 -3.50 -2.26
CA LEU A 163 0.03 -2.91 -3.56
C LEU A 163 -1.22 -2.28 -4.18
N TYR A 164 -1.06 -1.07 -4.69
CA TYR A 164 -2.07 -0.30 -5.40
C TYR A 164 -1.56 0.05 -6.79
N LYS A 165 -2.37 -0.23 -7.82
CA LYS A 165 -1.97 -0.13 -9.22
C LYS A 165 -2.48 1.17 -9.86
N TYR A 166 -1.60 1.83 -10.61
CA TYR A 166 -1.85 3.06 -11.37
C TYR A 166 -1.18 3.03 -12.73
N THR A 167 -1.47 4.04 -13.53
CA THR A 167 -0.86 4.29 -14.83
C THR A 167 -0.15 5.64 -14.83
N GLY A 168 0.92 5.74 -15.61
CA GLY A 168 1.72 6.95 -15.69
C GLY A 168 2.75 6.91 -16.80
N SER A 169 3.82 7.69 -16.71
CA SER A 169 5.00 7.52 -17.53
C SER A 169 6.24 8.02 -16.80
N SER A 170 7.36 7.34 -17.00
CA SER A 170 8.68 7.72 -16.49
C SER A 170 9.45 8.67 -17.42
N TYR A 171 8.92 8.95 -18.62
CA TYR A 171 9.58 9.78 -19.63
C TYR A 171 9.04 11.21 -19.63
N PRO A 172 9.86 12.21 -20.00
CA PRO A 172 9.37 13.54 -20.35
C PRO A 172 8.43 13.51 -21.56
N ASP A 173 7.76 14.64 -21.80
CA ASP A 173 7.03 14.88 -23.05
C ASP A 173 7.97 14.74 -24.25
N SER A 174 7.46 14.08 -25.29
CA SER A 174 8.20 13.89 -26.53
C SER A 174 7.96 15.06 -27.49
N LYS A 175 8.92 15.30 -28.38
CA LYS A 175 8.71 16.06 -29.61
C LYS A 175 7.51 15.47 -30.35
N ARG A 176 6.71 16.36 -30.95
CA ARG A 176 5.39 16.01 -31.48
C ARG A 176 5.51 14.91 -32.54
N ASN A 177 4.92 13.75 -32.25
CA ASN A 177 4.89 12.55 -33.10
C ASN A 177 6.25 11.85 -33.30
N GLU A 178 7.25 12.17 -32.50
CA GLU A 178 8.60 11.59 -32.54
C GLU A 178 8.88 10.81 -31.24
N ASP A 179 9.77 9.81 -31.29
CA ASP A 179 10.28 9.11 -30.11
C ASP A 179 11.54 9.82 -29.55
N GLU A 180 11.49 11.16 -29.50
CA GLU A 180 12.60 12.01 -29.04
C GLU A 180 12.08 13.10 -28.11
N THR A 181 12.96 13.68 -27.30
CA THR A 181 12.65 14.83 -26.44
C THR A 181 13.80 15.82 -26.42
N GLU A 182 13.53 17.04 -26.00
CA GLU A 182 14.55 18.06 -25.71
C GLU A 182 14.86 18.12 -24.20
N HIS A 183 14.21 17.26 -23.42
CA HIS A 183 14.26 17.28 -21.97
C HIS A 183 15.06 16.11 -21.43
N ASN A 184 15.73 16.34 -20.30
CA ASN A 184 16.42 15.27 -19.60
C ASN A 184 15.42 14.24 -19.07
N THR A 185 15.85 12.99 -18.96
CA THR A 185 15.05 11.89 -18.41
C THR A 185 15.67 11.46 -17.09
N VAL A 186 14.86 11.37 -16.02
CA VAL A 186 15.36 10.85 -14.73
C VAL A 186 15.93 9.44 -14.90
N ALA A 187 17.05 9.12 -14.25
CA ALA A 187 17.73 7.84 -14.42
C ALA A 187 16.85 6.66 -13.93
N GLU A 188 17.10 5.47 -14.46
CA GLU A 188 16.59 4.24 -13.86
C GLU A 188 17.23 3.98 -12.48
N GLY A 189 16.63 3.09 -11.69
CA GLY A 189 17.13 2.70 -10.38
C GLY A 189 16.29 3.24 -9.22
N GLU A 190 16.88 3.17 -8.03
CA GLU A 190 16.27 3.62 -6.78
C GLU A 190 16.53 5.10 -6.55
N HIS A 191 15.48 5.82 -6.14
CA HIS A 191 15.50 7.23 -5.84
C HIS A 191 14.74 7.49 -4.54
N ASP A 192 15.36 8.18 -3.59
CA ASP A 192 14.66 8.61 -2.39
C ASP A 192 13.67 9.73 -2.73
N PHE A 193 12.51 9.73 -2.06
CA PHE A 193 11.56 10.83 -2.16
C PHE A 193 11.13 11.36 -0.80
N ASN A 194 10.79 12.64 -0.79
CA ASN A 194 9.96 13.24 0.25
C ASN A 194 8.91 14.16 -0.35
N ASN A 195 7.83 14.42 0.38
CA ASN A 195 6.78 15.36 -0.05
C ASN A 195 6.72 16.64 0.80
N GLU A 196 7.83 17.03 1.45
CA GLU A 196 7.94 18.25 2.27
C GLU A 196 7.69 19.54 1.47
N SER A 197 7.86 19.47 0.15
CA SER A 197 7.65 20.56 -0.80
C SER A 197 6.72 20.14 -1.93
N GLY A 198 6.01 21.09 -2.52
CA GLY A 198 5.27 20.85 -3.77
C GLY A 198 6.21 20.81 -4.99
N HIS A 199 5.63 20.48 -6.15
CA HIS A 199 6.29 20.66 -7.44
C HIS A 199 6.81 22.11 -7.59
N LYS A 200 7.87 22.34 -8.38
CA LYS A 200 8.54 23.66 -8.48
C LYS A 200 7.51 24.79 -8.67
N GLY A 201 7.45 25.73 -7.73
CA GLY A 201 6.44 26.80 -7.69
C GLY A 201 5.21 26.55 -6.81
N GLY A 202 5.10 25.38 -6.15
CA GLY A 202 4.16 25.11 -5.05
C GLY A 202 2.71 24.82 -5.45
N THR A 203 2.40 24.70 -6.74
CA THR A 203 1.01 24.60 -7.24
C THR A 203 0.48 23.18 -7.36
N GLN A 204 1.35 22.16 -7.34
CA GLN A 204 0.95 20.74 -7.43
C GLN A 204 1.56 19.94 -6.28
N LYS A 205 0.80 18.95 -5.79
CA LYS A 205 1.34 17.89 -4.92
C LYS A 205 2.42 17.16 -5.69
N GLY A 206 3.47 16.78 -4.98
CA GLY A 206 4.55 16.09 -5.64
C GLY A 206 5.42 15.31 -4.68
N LEU A 207 5.84 14.14 -5.11
CA LEU A 207 6.89 13.37 -4.44
C LEU A 207 8.21 13.86 -5.03
N ASN A 208 8.95 14.69 -4.29
CA ASN A 208 10.22 15.21 -4.77
C ASN A 208 11.27 14.13 -4.66
N ILE A 209 11.96 13.86 -5.76
CA ILE A 209 13.15 13.02 -5.68
C ILE A 209 14.27 13.86 -5.05
N VAL A 210 14.94 13.27 -4.06
CA VAL A 210 15.97 13.94 -3.27
C VAL A 210 17.24 13.11 -3.18
N ASP A 211 18.36 13.78 -2.93
CA ASP A 211 19.62 13.14 -2.56
C ASP A 211 19.63 12.75 -1.07
N SER A 212 20.70 12.09 -0.64
CA SER A 212 20.94 11.70 0.76
C SER A 212 20.93 12.85 1.78
N ASN A 213 21.05 14.10 1.32
CA ASN A 213 20.99 15.30 2.17
C ASN A 213 19.61 15.98 2.11
N GLY A 214 18.64 15.41 1.38
CA GLY A 214 17.32 16.00 1.16
C GLY A 214 17.29 17.08 0.07
N ASN A 215 18.38 17.31 -0.66
CA ASN A 215 18.38 18.28 -1.77
C ASN A 215 17.58 17.72 -2.94
N ARG A 216 16.78 18.57 -3.60
CA ARG A 216 15.94 18.18 -4.74
C ARG A 216 16.74 18.02 -6.03
N THR A 217 17.61 17.03 -6.06
CA THR A 217 18.47 16.67 -7.18
C THR A 217 18.40 15.18 -7.44
N ALA A 218 18.39 14.80 -8.71
CA ALA A 218 18.34 13.40 -9.13
C ALA A 218 19.29 13.16 -10.30
N PRO A 219 19.92 11.97 -10.40
CA PRO A 219 20.63 11.59 -11.61
C PRO A 219 19.64 11.41 -12.77
N GLY A 220 20.10 11.71 -13.98
CA GLY A 220 19.35 11.56 -15.21
C GLY A 220 20.26 11.55 -16.42
N GLU A 221 19.65 11.51 -17.58
CA GLU A 221 20.30 11.44 -18.88
C GLU A 221 19.76 12.56 -19.76
N ASN A 222 20.63 13.27 -20.47
CA ASN A 222 20.22 14.26 -21.45
C ASN A 222 19.73 13.57 -22.75
N PRO A 223 19.14 14.29 -23.72
CA PRO A 223 18.71 13.69 -24.98
C PRO A 223 19.83 13.06 -25.83
N ASP A 224 21.08 13.42 -25.58
CA ASP A 224 22.26 12.89 -26.30
C ASP A 224 22.82 11.61 -25.66
N GLY A 225 22.32 11.24 -24.48
CA GLY A 225 22.74 10.05 -23.73
C GLY A 225 23.79 10.30 -22.64
N ASP A 226 24.13 11.56 -22.35
CA ASP A 226 25.10 11.90 -21.31
C ASP A 226 24.44 12.02 -19.93
N ASP A 227 25.16 11.56 -18.90
CA ASP A 227 24.78 11.72 -17.50
C ASP A 227 24.65 13.20 -17.12
N VAL A 228 23.54 13.54 -16.46
CA VAL A 228 23.23 14.88 -15.96
C VAL A 228 22.63 14.84 -14.57
N MET A 229 22.92 15.88 -13.77
CA MET A 229 22.24 16.10 -12.50
C MET A 229 21.03 17.00 -12.72
N MET A 230 19.84 16.41 -12.63
CA MET A 230 18.56 17.10 -12.77
C MET A 230 18.18 17.79 -11.46
N GLN A 231 17.46 18.92 -11.55
CA GLN A 231 16.97 19.66 -10.39
C GLN A 231 15.45 19.64 -10.32
N TYR A 232 14.92 19.63 -9.11
CA TYR A 232 13.48 19.72 -8.80
C TYR A 232 12.63 18.58 -9.37
N VAL A 233 13.25 17.43 -9.70
CA VAL A 233 12.56 16.23 -10.19
C VAL A 233 11.51 15.79 -9.19
N ASN A 234 10.35 15.41 -9.71
CA ASN A 234 9.17 15.16 -8.89
C ASN A 234 8.24 14.17 -9.59
N VAL A 235 7.45 13.40 -8.83
CA VAL A 235 6.33 12.65 -9.38
C VAL A 235 5.03 13.45 -9.21
N HIS A 236 4.44 13.88 -10.33
CA HIS A 236 3.25 14.71 -10.34
C HIS A 236 2.19 14.23 -11.34
N THR A 237 0.99 14.81 -11.30
CA THR A 237 -0.03 14.54 -12.34
C THR A 237 0.39 15.14 -13.67
N GLY A 238 0.13 14.42 -14.76
CA GLY A 238 0.05 15.05 -16.07
C GLY A 238 -1.31 15.74 -16.28
N TYR A 239 -1.61 16.12 -17.52
CA TYR A 239 -2.90 16.66 -17.95
C TYR A 239 -3.58 15.72 -18.96
N LYS A 240 -4.88 15.97 -19.24
CA LYS A 240 -5.67 15.13 -20.16
C LYS A 240 -5.08 15.05 -21.58
N THR A 241 -4.49 16.14 -22.08
CA THR A 241 -4.01 16.24 -23.47
C THR A 241 -2.49 16.15 -23.62
N ARG A 242 -1.73 16.34 -22.52
CA ARG A 242 -0.26 16.40 -22.49
C ARG A 242 0.24 16.01 -21.09
N ARG A 243 1.44 15.46 -20.97
CA ARG A 243 2.00 15.13 -19.64
C ARG A 243 2.56 16.37 -18.94
N TYR A 244 2.99 17.39 -19.70
CA TYR A 244 3.63 18.61 -19.19
C TYR A 244 4.81 18.28 -18.27
N SER A 245 5.70 17.44 -18.77
CA SER A 245 6.88 17.00 -18.05
C SER A 245 8.15 17.27 -18.85
N GLU A 246 9.07 18.00 -18.22
CA GLU A 246 10.42 18.27 -18.70
C GLU A 246 11.45 17.30 -18.06
N GLY A 247 10.99 16.12 -17.62
CA GLY A 247 11.87 15.04 -17.12
C GLY A 247 11.36 14.34 -15.87
N CYS A 248 10.30 14.88 -15.27
CA CYS A 248 9.59 14.32 -14.13
C CYS A 248 8.74 13.10 -14.52
N PRO A 249 8.72 12.02 -13.72
CA PRO A 249 7.70 11.00 -13.87
C PRO A 249 6.30 11.58 -13.65
N THR A 250 5.33 11.09 -14.41
CA THR A 250 3.95 11.57 -14.36
C THR A 250 2.95 10.47 -14.07
N ILE A 251 1.92 10.80 -13.30
CA ILE A 251 0.75 9.95 -13.05
C ILE A 251 -0.37 10.36 -14.00
N CYS A 252 -1.10 9.37 -14.51
CA CYS A 252 -2.29 9.60 -15.32
C CYS A 252 -3.33 10.42 -14.52
N PRO A 253 -3.96 11.46 -15.09
CA PRO A 253 -4.91 12.31 -14.38
C PRO A 253 -6.11 11.57 -13.77
N THR A 254 -6.53 10.45 -14.36
CA THR A 254 -7.63 9.62 -13.84
C THR A 254 -7.26 8.90 -12.55
N ASP A 255 -5.96 8.61 -12.39
CA ASP A 255 -5.41 7.79 -11.32
C ASP A 255 -4.85 8.65 -10.18
N TYR A 256 -4.56 9.92 -10.48
CA TYR A 256 -3.86 10.85 -9.59
C TYR A 256 -4.51 11.02 -8.21
N LYS A 257 -5.84 11.05 -8.12
CA LYS A 257 -6.53 11.17 -6.82
C LYS A 257 -6.28 9.94 -5.95
N GLY A 258 -6.37 8.73 -6.54
CA GLY A 258 -6.08 7.48 -5.84
C GLY A 258 -4.60 7.31 -5.53
N PHE A 259 -3.71 7.73 -6.43
CA PHE A 259 -2.27 7.74 -6.15
C PHE A 259 -1.95 8.63 -4.95
N THR A 260 -2.43 9.88 -4.97
CA THR A 260 -2.08 10.84 -3.90
C THR A 260 -2.72 10.54 -2.55
N SER A 261 -3.74 9.68 -2.46
CA SER A 261 -4.34 9.30 -1.17
C SER A 261 -3.46 8.41 -0.30
N HIS A 262 -2.37 7.85 -0.86
CA HIS A 262 -1.41 7.04 -0.11
C HIS A 262 -0.38 7.83 0.70
N PHE A 263 -0.35 9.15 0.52
CA PHE A 263 0.66 10.01 1.13
C PHE A 263 0.01 11.00 2.10
N ASN A 264 0.72 11.31 3.18
CA ASN A 264 0.32 12.30 4.16
C ASN A 264 0.50 13.70 3.56
N TRP A 265 -0.57 14.50 3.48
CA TRP A 265 -0.55 15.88 2.99
C TRP A 265 -1.03 16.83 4.09
N LYS A 266 -0.20 17.80 4.48
CA LYS A 266 -0.49 18.76 5.54
C LYS A 266 -1.03 20.10 5.02
N ASN A 267 -0.46 20.62 3.92
CA ASN A 267 -0.74 21.97 3.40
C ASN A 267 -1.17 21.96 1.93
N GLY A 268 -2.01 20.99 1.54
CA GLY A 268 -2.50 20.85 0.17
C GLY A 268 -1.45 20.28 -0.78
N THR A 269 -0.31 20.95 -0.97
CA THR A 269 0.77 20.55 -1.89
C THR A 269 2.01 19.98 -1.21
N LYS A 270 2.05 19.99 0.14
CA LYS A 270 3.15 19.51 0.99
C LYS A 270 2.67 18.50 2.02
N GLY A 271 3.56 17.67 2.52
CA GLY A 271 3.29 16.54 3.40
C GLY A 271 4.45 16.15 4.31
N SER A 272 4.40 14.94 4.86
CA SER A 272 5.52 14.33 5.62
C SER A 272 5.94 12.94 5.14
N SER A 273 5.31 12.41 4.09
CA SER A 273 5.67 11.10 3.57
C SER A 273 7.03 11.12 2.89
N GLU A 274 7.80 10.08 3.16
CA GLU A 274 9.08 9.75 2.56
C GLU A 274 9.11 8.27 2.15
N GLY A 275 10.06 7.89 1.30
CA GLY A 275 10.24 6.52 0.86
C GLY A 275 11.07 6.41 -0.41
N SER A 276 10.95 5.30 -1.12
CA SER A 276 11.74 5.02 -2.33
C SER A 276 10.85 4.98 -3.58
N ILE A 277 11.35 5.54 -4.68
CA ILE A 277 10.82 5.38 -6.03
C ILE A 277 11.80 4.51 -6.81
N PHE A 278 11.33 3.40 -7.36
CA PHE A 278 12.10 2.51 -8.21
C PHE A 278 11.65 2.65 -9.66
N ILE A 279 12.55 3.10 -10.53
CA ILE A 279 12.27 3.28 -11.95
C ILE A 279 12.94 2.17 -12.75
N TYR A 280 12.12 1.39 -13.45
CA TYR A 280 12.55 0.33 -14.35
C TYR A 280 11.99 0.59 -15.74
N ARG A 281 12.84 0.51 -16.75
CA ARG A 281 12.49 0.65 -18.15
C ARG A 281 12.96 -0.56 -18.93
N GLY A 282 12.17 -0.93 -19.91
CA GLY A 282 12.56 -1.95 -20.87
C GLY A 282 12.52 -3.38 -20.36
N THR A 283 13.30 -4.24 -21.02
CA THR A 283 13.24 -5.69 -20.87
C THR A 283 14.50 -6.26 -20.23
N HIS A 284 15.24 -5.45 -19.47
CA HIS A 284 16.38 -5.96 -18.70
C HIS A 284 15.89 -7.07 -17.75
N PRO A 285 16.64 -8.18 -17.58
CA PRO A 285 16.22 -9.29 -16.72
C PRO A 285 15.82 -8.86 -15.31
N ASP A 286 16.55 -7.91 -14.72
CA ASP A 286 16.25 -7.40 -13.37
C ASP A 286 14.92 -6.64 -13.34
N SER A 287 14.66 -5.79 -14.33
CA SER A 287 13.39 -5.07 -14.50
C SER A 287 12.22 -6.05 -14.64
N LEU A 288 12.37 -7.09 -15.46
CA LEU A 288 11.34 -8.12 -15.66
C LEU A 288 11.13 -8.98 -14.40
N SER A 289 12.20 -9.35 -13.70
CA SER A 289 12.11 -10.09 -12.44
C SER A 289 11.36 -9.30 -11.39
N LYS A 290 11.72 -8.01 -11.21
CA LYS A 290 11.05 -7.13 -10.25
C LYS A 290 9.59 -6.88 -10.63
N LEU A 291 9.29 -6.70 -11.92
CA LEU A 291 7.91 -6.58 -12.40
C LEU A 291 7.09 -7.84 -12.08
N ASN A 292 7.65 -9.03 -12.33
CA ASN A 292 6.99 -10.29 -12.04
C ASN A 292 6.75 -10.50 -10.53
N GLU A 293 7.71 -10.12 -9.69
CA GLU A 293 7.58 -10.16 -8.23
C GLU A 293 6.42 -9.26 -7.75
N VAL A 294 6.40 -8.00 -8.18
CA VAL A 294 5.35 -7.03 -7.80
C VAL A 294 3.99 -7.46 -8.35
N LEU A 295 3.90 -7.92 -9.59
CA LEU A 295 2.67 -8.43 -10.18
C LEU A 295 2.13 -9.65 -9.44
N THR A 296 2.99 -10.62 -9.14
CA THR A 296 2.61 -11.82 -8.40
C THR A 296 2.02 -11.47 -7.04
N LYS A 297 2.65 -10.53 -6.33
CA LYS A 297 2.14 -10.03 -5.04
C LYS A 297 0.80 -9.32 -5.19
N TYR A 298 0.65 -8.45 -6.17
CA TYR A 298 -0.60 -7.73 -6.46
C TYR A 298 -1.75 -8.69 -6.85
N GLU A 299 -1.47 -9.69 -7.67
CA GLU A 299 -2.47 -10.70 -8.07
C GLU A 299 -2.89 -11.60 -6.90
N ALA A 300 -1.92 -12.02 -6.07
CA ALA A 300 -2.22 -12.80 -4.86
C ALA A 300 -3.10 -12.02 -3.87
N GLN A 301 -2.80 -10.73 -3.67
CA GLN A 301 -3.62 -9.81 -2.87
C GLN A 301 -5.06 -9.74 -3.40
N ASN A 302 -5.24 -9.51 -4.70
CA ASN A 302 -6.57 -9.39 -5.29
C ASN A 302 -7.34 -10.72 -5.30
N ALA A 303 -6.66 -11.86 -5.49
CA ALA A 303 -7.26 -13.18 -5.40
C ALA A 303 -7.77 -13.49 -3.98
N ALA A 304 -7.05 -13.04 -2.94
CA ALA A 304 -7.50 -13.16 -1.57
C ALA A 304 -8.79 -12.35 -1.32
N VAL A 305 -8.86 -11.12 -1.85
CA VAL A 305 -10.07 -10.27 -1.78
C VAL A 305 -11.24 -10.94 -2.49
N GLN A 306 -11.06 -11.46 -3.70
CA GLN A 306 -12.12 -12.15 -4.45
C GLN A 306 -12.63 -13.40 -3.70
N LYS A 307 -11.74 -14.19 -3.11
CA LYS A 307 -12.13 -15.36 -2.28
C LYS A 307 -12.92 -14.95 -1.03
N ILE A 308 -12.64 -13.79 -0.44
CA ILE A 308 -13.42 -13.24 0.68
C ILE A 308 -14.81 -12.81 0.20
N VAL A 309 -14.90 -12.13 -0.95
CA VAL A 309 -16.16 -11.72 -1.57
C VAL A 309 -17.03 -12.94 -1.93
N GLU A 310 -16.44 -13.96 -2.56
CA GLU A 310 -17.13 -15.20 -2.93
C GLU A 310 -17.59 -16.00 -1.71
N LYS A 311 -16.76 -16.13 -0.66
CA LYS A 311 -17.15 -16.76 0.60
C LYS A 311 -18.25 -16.00 1.35
N ARG A 312 -18.42 -14.71 1.07
CA ARG A 312 -19.44 -13.83 1.67
C ARG A 312 -20.62 -13.56 0.73
N GLY A 313 -20.69 -14.24 -0.42
CA GLY A 313 -21.72 -14.09 -1.43
C GLY A 313 -23.10 -14.58 -0.98
N TYR A 314 -23.98 -13.61 -0.71
CA TYR A 314 -25.43 -13.71 -0.83
C TYR A 314 -25.84 -14.54 -2.05
N GLY A 315 -26.65 -15.57 -1.82
CA GLY A 315 -27.39 -16.24 -2.87
C GLY A 315 -28.38 -15.26 -3.50
N TYR A 316 -28.00 -14.66 -4.63
CA TYR A 316 -28.94 -13.97 -5.51
C TYR A 316 -29.78 -15.03 -6.24
N GLN A 317 -30.74 -15.63 -5.53
CA GLN A 317 -31.84 -16.35 -6.16
C GLN A 317 -32.71 -15.30 -6.86
N LYS A 318 -32.62 -15.23 -8.20
CA LYS A 318 -33.65 -14.60 -9.03
C LYS A 318 -34.99 -15.22 -8.64
N LYS A 319 -35.82 -14.50 -7.88
CA LYS A 319 -37.25 -14.78 -7.83
C LYS A 319 -37.84 -14.34 -9.16
N ASN A 320 -38.04 -15.31 -10.06
CA ASN A 320 -38.93 -15.15 -11.18
C ASN A 320 -40.36 -15.06 -10.62
N ASN A 321 -40.98 -13.88 -10.78
CA ASN A 321 -42.42 -13.72 -10.87
C ASN A 321 -42.71 -13.14 -12.25
#